data_AF-W4RIS7-F1
#
_entry.id   AF-W4RIS7-F1
#
_cell.length_a   1.000
_cell.length_b   1.000
_cell.length_c   1.000
_cell.angle_alpha   90.00
_cell.angle_beta   90.00
_cell.angle_gamma   90.00
#
_symmetry.space_group_name_H-M   'P 1'
#
loop_
_entity.id
_entity.type
_entity.pdbx_description
1 polymer ?
#
loop_
_entity_poly.entity_id
_entity_poly.type
_entity_poly.pdbx_seq_one_letter_code
_entity_poly.pdbx_strand_id
1 'polypeptide(L)'
;MYIIKKKVQKQPIDQGMVVSLAKLMVGFLIIDLGLQFYEYLIGWYGLETEHLDTLATMMASEKAWSFWIVQMFLGAVIPITIVFWKKTSQNINALLAAAVLIVIGIIGVRFNIVLPPLVVPVFHELPWGNYAPTIKEWMVSVGVVAMGLLIYSFGELLLPIEETSDEVSHNGK
;
A
#
# COMPACT_ATOMS: atom_id res chain seq x y z
N MET A 1 10.28 4.89 -7.53
CA MET A 1 11.61 4.57 -8.10
C MET A 1 12.57 5.76 -8.13
N TYR A 2 12.10 7.00 -8.30
CA TYR A 2 12.91 8.23 -8.28
C TYR A 2 14.00 8.31 -7.19
N ILE A 3 13.65 8.12 -5.91
CA ILE A 3 14.61 8.20 -4.78
C ILE A 3 15.72 7.15 -4.92
N ILE A 4 15.37 5.92 -5.34
CA ILE A 4 16.32 4.82 -5.52
C ILE A 4 17.27 5.17 -6.66
N LYS A 5 16.74 5.62 -7.80
CA LYS A 5 17.52 6.03 -8.97
C LYS A 5 18.51 7.16 -8.62
N LYS A 6 18.04 8.25 -8.02
CA LYS A 6 18.92 9.37 -7.62
C LYS A 6 19.97 8.99 -6.60
N LYS A 7 19.66 8.08 -5.67
CA LYS A 7 20.62 7.54 -4.70
C LYS A 7 21.69 6.68 -5.39
N VAL A 8 21.30 5.86 -6.36
CA VAL A 8 22.24 5.08 -7.19
C VAL A 8 23.12 5.97 -8.05
N GLN A 9 22.56 7.05 -8.60
CA GLN A 9 23.26 8.01 -9.46
C GLN A 9 23.99 9.14 -8.69
N LYS A 10 23.93 9.14 -7.36
CA LYS A 10 24.49 10.19 -6.46
C LYS A 10 24.04 11.62 -6.82
N GLN A 11 22.85 11.77 -7.38
CA GLN A 11 22.29 13.07 -7.74
C GLN A 11 21.54 13.71 -6.55
N PRO A 12 21.45 15.06 -6.50
CA PRO A 12 20.68 15.74 -5.45
C PRO A 12 19.20 15.39 -5.55
N ILE A 13 18.62 14.93 -4.44
CA ILE A 13 17.19 14.61 -4.31
C ILE A 13 16.45 15.88 -3.91
N ASP A 14 15.40 16.23 -4.64
CA ASP A 14 14.50 17.32 -4.24
C ASP A 14 13.68 16.87 -3.01
N GLN A 15 14.13 17.33 -1.84
CA GLN A 15 13.48 17.03 -0.57
C GLN A 15 12.09 17.65 -0.46
N GLY A 16 11.89 18.86 -1.01
CA GLY A 16 10.60 19.56 -0.97
C GLY A 16 9.52 18.79 -1.73
N MET A 17 9.87 18.29 -2.91
CA MET A 17 8.99 17.44 -3.71
C MET A 17 8.65 16.13 -2.98
N VAL A 18 9.65 15.42 -2.45
CA VAL A 18 9.44 14.13 -1.75
C VAL A 18 8.55 14.29 -0.52
N VAL A 19 8.77 15.34 0.28
CA VAL A 19 7.94 15.63 1.46
C VAL A 19 6.50 15.94 1.04
N SER A 20 6.30 16.71 -0.03
CA SER A 20 4.97 17.06 -0.53
C SER A 20 4.21 15.83 -1.03
N LEU A 21 4.87 14.97 -1.80
CA LEU A 21 4.30 13.70 -2.27
C LEU A 21 3.95 12.77 -1.09
N ALA A 22 4.82 12.68 -0.09
CA ALA A 22 4.55 11.86 1.08
C ALA A 22 3.33 12.35 1.88
N LYS A 23 3.14 13.67 1.99
CA LYS A 23 1.94 14.25 2.61
C LYS A 23 0.68 13.96 1.81
N LEU A 24 0.72 14.07 0.48
CA LEU A 24 -0.40 13.71 -0.38
C LEU A 24 -0.76 12.23 -0.26
N MET A 25 0.24 11.36 -0.28
CA MET A 25 0.08 9.92 -0.11
C MET A 25 -0.62 9.59 1.22
N VAL A 26 -0.19 10.20 2.33
CA VAL A 26 -0.86 10.01 3.63
C VAL A 26 -2.24 10.66 3.66
N GLY A 27 -2.45 11.78 2.97
CA GLY A 27 -3.78 12.37 2.80
C GLY A 27 -4.77 11.39 2.14
N PHE A 28 -4.36 10.76 1.04
CA PHE A 28 -5.18 9.73 0.39
C PHE A 28 -5.39 8.50 1.27
N LEU A 29 -4.36 8.07 2.00
CA LEU A 29 -4.48 6.97 2.96
C LEU A 29 -5.51 7.25 4.05
N ILE A 30 -5.57 8.47 4.58
CA ILE A 30 -6.59 8.85 5.58
C ILE A 30 -8.00 8.81 4.98
N ILE A 31 -8.16 9.30 3.75
CA ILE A 31 -9.44 9.23 3.04
C ILE A 31 -9.86 7.77 2.83
N ASP A 32 -8.93 6.93 2.37
CA ASP A 32 -9.15 5.49 2.17
C ASP A 32 -9.58 4.79 3.46
N LEU A 33 -8.91 5.06 4.59
CA LEU A 33 -9.30 4.56 5.91
C LEU A 33 -10.70 5.03 6.33
N GLY A 34 -11.07 6.26 5.98
CA GLY A 34 -12.41 6.78 6.23
C GLY A 34 -13.49 6.03 5.43
N LEU A 35 -13.22 5.75 4.15
CA LEU A 35 -14.12 4.95 3.30
C LEU A 35 -14.24 3.52 3.80
N GLN A 36 -13.12 2.92 4.19
CA GLN A 36 -13.08 1.57 4.75
C GLN A 36 -13.82 1.47 6.08
N PHE A 37 -13.67 2.48 6.95
CA PHE A 37 -14.44 2.57 8.18
C PHE A 37 -15.95 2.63 7.90
N TYR A 38 -16.35 3.39 6.88
CA TYR A 38 -17.76 3.48 6.47
C TYR A 38 -18.30 2.14 5.94
N GLU A 39 -17.52 1.40 5.15
CA GLU A 39 -17.87 0.06 4.68
C GLU A 39 -18.12 -0.90 5.85
N TYR A 40 -17.24 -0.90 6.86
CA TYR A 40 -17.43 -1.72 8.06
C TYR A 40 -18.63 -1.30 8.91
N LEU A 41 -18.89 0.01 9.00
CA LEU A 41 -20.05 0.54 9.70
C LEU A 41 -21.36 0.10 9.05
N ILE A 42 -21.44 0.16 7.71
CA ILE A 42 -22.61 -0.33 6.98
C ILE A 42 -22.76 -1.83 7.14
N GLY A 43 -21.69 -2.61 6.98
CA GLY A 43 -21.75 -4.07 7.14
C GLY A 43 -22.23 -4.48 8.53
N TRP A 44 -21.82 -3.73 9.57
CA TRP A 44 -22.32 -3.92 10.93
C TRP A 44 -23.80 -3.53 11.09
N TYR A 45 -24.21 -2.41 10.50
CA TYR A 45 -25.58 -1.90 10.62
C TYR A 45 -26.60 -2.66 9.75
N GLY A 46 -26.16 -3.28 8.65
CA GLY A 46 -27.01 -4.04 7.74
C GLY A 46 -27.61 -5.31 8.36
N LEU A 47 -27.02 -5.82 9.46
CA LEU A 47 -27.48 -6.96 10.25
C LEU A 47 -27.72 -8.27 9.47
N GLU A 48 -27.24 -8.37 8.22
CA GLU A 48 -27.22 -9.62 7.49
C GLU A 48 -26.20 -10.56 8.11
N THR A 49 -26.62 -11.78 8.46
CA THR A 49 -25.79 -12.76 9.17
C THR A 49 -24.50 -13.07 8.42
N GLU A 50 -24.54 -13.07 7.08
CA GLU A 50 -23.38 -13.30 6.22
C GLU A 50 -22.32 -12.17 6.31
N HIS A 51 -22.76 -10.91 6.35
CA HIS A 51 -21.85 -9.76 6.50
C HIS A 51 -21.24 -9.67 7.90
N LEU A 52 -22.00 -10.04 8.93
CA LEU A 52 -21.49 -10.09 10.30
C LEU A 52 -20.47 -11.21 10.48
N ASP A 53 -20.71 -12.38 9.89
CA ASP A 53 -19.78 -13.52 9.94
C ASP A 53 -18.48 -13.24 9.19
N THR A 54 -18.53 -12.54 8.05
CA THR A 54 -17.33 -12.12 7.31
C THR A 54 -16.52 -11.07 8.07
N LEU A 55 -17.17 -10.08 8.68
CA LEU A 55 -16.50 -9.08 9.53
C LEU A 55 -15.89 -9.72 10.78
N ALA A 56 -16.61 -10.63 11.44
CA ALA A 56 -16.11 -11.40 12.58
C ALA A 56 -14.92 -12.29 12.17
N THR A 57 -14.99 -12.92 11.00
CA THR A 57 -13.90 -13.73 10.45
C THR A 57 -12.66 -12.88 10.16
N MET A 58 -12.84 -11.65 9.68
CA MET A 58 -11.73 -10.74 9.39
C MET A 58 -11.11 -10.13 10.65
N MET A 59 -11.91 -9.74 11.65
CA MET A 59 -11.46 -8.95 12.80
C MET A 59 -11.21 -9.78 14.08
N ALA A 60 -11.86 -10.94 14.23
CA ALA A 60 -11.88 -11.73 15.46
C ALA A 60 -11.52 -13.22 15.29
N SER A 61 -11.26 -13.69 14.06
CA SER A 61 -10.79 -15.07 13.82
C SER A 61 -9.26 -15.19 13.94
N GLU A 62 -8.77 -16.42 13.81
CA GLU A 62 -7.35 -16.78 13.78
C GLU A 62 -6.55 -15.97 12.72
N LYS A 63 -7.20 -15.51 11.65
CA LYS A 63 -6.58 -14.70 10.58
C LYS A 63 -6.62 -13.18 10.83
N ALA A 64 -7.11 -12.72 11.98
CA ALA A 64 -7.22 -11.29 12.31
C ALA A 64 -5.86 -10.55 12.35
N TRP A 65 -4.75 -11.29 12.42
CA TRP A 65 -3.40 -10.71 12.32
C TRP A 65 -3.19 -9.97 10.99
N SER A 66 -3.79 -10.42 9.89
CA SER A 66 -3.71 -9.74 8.58
C SER A 66 -4.38 -8.36 8.63
N PHE A 67 -5.52 -8.27 9.32
CA PHE A 67 -6.24 -7.01 9.50
C PHE A 67 -5.49 -6.07 10.46
N TRP A 68 -5.20 -6.52 11.68
CA TRP A 68 -4.64 -5.66 12.73
C TRP A 68 -3.16 -5.32 12.48
N ILE A 69 -2.34 -6.29 12.08
CA ILE A 69 -0.89 -6.10 11.98
C ILE A 69 -0.53 -5.59 10.59
N VAL A 70 -0.97 -6.26 9.52
CA VAL A 70 -0.52 -5.92 8.16
C VAL A 70 -1.24 -4.70 7.62
N GLN A 71 -2.57 -4.71 7.62
CA GLN A 71 -3.36 -3.59 7.10
C GLN A 71 -3.31 -2.38 8.04
N MET A 72 -3.66 -2.56 9.32
CA MET A 72 -3.85 -1.43 10.22
C MET A 72 -2.54 -0.89 10.79
N PHE A 73 -1.71 -1.74 11.38
CA PHE A 73 -0.47 -1.28 11.97
C PHE A 73 0.58 -0.90 10.91
N LEU A 74 0.95 -1.84 10.02
CA LEU A 74 1.96 -1.65 8.98
C LEU A 74 1.48 -0.73 7.86
N GLY A 75 0.25 -0.89 7.38
CA GLY A 75 -0.30 -0.14 6.24
C GLY A 75 -0.79 1.26 6.55
N ALA A 76 -1.24 1.51 7.78
CA ALA A 76 -1.84 2.78 8.18
C ALA A 76 -1.09 3.51 9.28
N VAL A 77 -0.98 2.91 10.47
CA VAL A 77 -0.44 3.59 11.67
C VAL A 77 1.03 3.98 11.49
N ILE A 78 1.88 3.07 11.03
CA ILE A 78 3.32 3.36 10.86
C ILE A 78 3.56 4.45 9.80
N PRO A 79 2.98 4.38 8.58
CA PRO A 79 3.19 5.42 7.57
C PRO A 79 2.67 6.80 8.00
N ILE A 80 1.50 6.85 8.63
CA ILE A 80 0.93 8.09 9.18
C ILE A 80 1.89 8.68 10.21
N THR A 81 2.32 7.88 11.19
CA THR A 81 3.23 8.36 12.24
C THR A 81 4.58 8.83 11.69
N ILE A 82 5.14 8.14 10.69
CA ILE A 82 6.38 8.55 10.00
C ILE A 82 6.25 9.94 9.38
N VAL A 83 5.14 10.23 8.70
CA VAL A 83 4.96 11.50 7.97
C VAL A 83 4.58 12.65 8.90
N PHE A 84 3.83 12.40 9.99
CA PHE A 84 3.45 13.44 10.94
C PHE A 84 4.53 13.77 11.98
N TRP A 85 5.47 12.86 12.24
CA TRP A 85 6.53 13.10 13.22
C TRP A 85 7.62 14.03 12.67
N LYS A 86 7.80 15.21 13.26
CA LYS A 86 8.79 16.23 12.85
C LYS A 86 10.22 15.73 12.57
N LYS A 87 10.69 14.70 13.30
CA LYS A 87 12.04 14.12 13.13
C LYS A 87 12.15 13.27 11.87
N THR A 88 11.05 12.62 11.50
CA THR A 88 11.00 11.59 10.45
C THR A 88 10.41 12.15 9.15
N SER A 89 9.56 13.18 9.26
CA SER A 89 8.89 13.84 8.15
C SER A 89 9.82 14.54 7.16
N GLN A 90 11.09 14.77 7.52
CA GLN A 90 12.11 15.36 6.65
C GLN A 90 13.15 14.33 6.18
N ASN A 91 13.11 13.09 6.69
CA ASN A 91 14.07 12.06 6.34
C ASN A 91 13.60 11.27 5.12
N ILE A 92 14.30 11.44 3.98
CA ILE A 92 13.98 10.78 2.71
C ILE A 92 13.87 9.26 2.85
N ASN A 93 14.78 8.61 3.59
CA ASN A 93 14.76 7.15 3.74
C ASN A 93 13.52 6.69 4.53
N ALA A 94 13.07 7.49 5.49
CA ALA A 94 11.90 7.16 6.28
C ALA A 94 10.61 7.38 5.48
N LEU A 95 10.53 8.45 4.68
CA LEU A 95 9.41 8.68 3.76
C LEU A 95 9.32 7.57 2.69
N LEU A 96 10.46 7.08 2.20
CA LEU A 96 10.50 5.91 1.31
C LEU A 96 10.02 4.64 2.02
N ALA A 97 10.43 4.43 3.27
CA ALA A 97 9.94 3.30 4.06
C ALA A 97 8.42 3.39 4.25
N ALA A 98 7.87 4.56 4.59
CA ALA A 98 6.42 4.75 4.69
C ALA A 98 5.69 4.38 3.38
N ALA A 99 6.21 4.80 2.22
CA ALA A 99 5.62 4.46 0.93
C ALA A 99 5.61 2.94 0.68
N VAL A 100 6.71 2.25 0.99
CA VAL A 100 6.80 0.78 0.85
C VAL A 100 5.82 0.09 1.79
N LEU A 101 5.70 0.56 3.04
CA LEU A 101 4.80 -0.02 4.03
C LEU A 101 3.33 0.16 3.64
N ILE A 102 2.95 1.31 3.05
CA ILE A 102 1.61 1.52 2.50
C ILE A 102 1.32 0.51 1.40
N VAL A 103 2.25 0.27 0.46
CA VAL A 103 2.06 -0.72 -0.60
C VAL A 103 1.82 -2.12 -0.02
N ILE A 104 2.60 -2.52 0.99
CA ILE A 104 2.39 -3.78 1.71
C ILE A 104 1.01 -3.81 2.39
N GLY A 105 0.62 -2.70 3.02
CA GLY A 105 -0.69 -2.53 3.64
C GLY A 105 -1.85 -2.71 2.67
N ILE A 106 -1.75 -2.12 1.47
CA ILE A 106 -2.75 -2.25 0.40
C ILE A 106 -2.88 -3.72 -0.06
N ILE A 107 -1.78 -4.47 -0.12
CA ILE A 107 -1.85 -5.92 -0.39
C ILE A 107 -2.63 -6.62 0.73
N GLY A 108 -2.39 -6.24 1.99
CA GLY A 108 -3.17 -6.72 3.15
C GLY A 108 -4.66 -6.40 3.03
N VAL A 109 -5.03 -5.18 2.61
CA VAL A 109 -6.43 -4.80 2.35
C VAL A 109 -7.05 -5.69 1.28
N ARG A 110 -6.34 -5.94 0.16
CA ARG A 110 -6.81 -6.82 -0.91
C ARG A 110 -7.00 -8.26 -0.44
N PHE A 111 -6.13 -8.73 0.44
CA PHE A 111 -6.28 -10.04 1.06
C PHE A 111 -7.52 -10.11 1.96
N ASN A 112 -7.77 -9.07 2.75
CA ASN A 112 -8.88 -9.01 3.71
C ASN A 112 -10.26 -8.76 3.08
N ILE A 113 -10.34 -8.16 1.89
CA ILE A 113 -11.62 -8.05 1.16
C ILE A 113 -11.95 -9.31 0.35
N VAL A 114 -10.95 -10.10 -0.07
CA VAL A 114 -11.18 -11.30 -0.89
C VAL A 114 -11.37 -12.54 -0.04
N LEU A 115 -10.52 -12.79 0.96
CA LEU A 115 -10.52 -14.10 1.62
C LEU A 115 -11.68 -14.37 2.57
N PRO A 116 -12.07 -13.46 3.48
CA PRO A 116 -13.18 -13.72 4.39
C PRO A 116 -14.48 -14.06 3.65
N PRO A 117 -14.89 -13.32 2.58
CA PRO A 117 -16.07 -13.71 1.79
C PRO A 117 -15.93 -15.03 1.04
N LEU A 118 -14.71 -15.49 0.73
CA LEU A 118 -14.48 -16.80 0.09
C LEU A 118 -14.48 -17.96 1.09
N VAL A 119 -14.14 -17.69 2.35
CA VAL A 119 -14.07 -18.68 3.43
C VAL A 119 -15.43 -18.91 4.07
N VAL A 120 -16.20 -17.84 4.24
CA VAL A 120 -17.57 -17.90 4.76
C VAL A 120 -18.47 -18.52 3.68
N PRO A 121 -19.10 -19.67 3.95
CA PRO A 121 -19.94 -20.33 2.96
C PRO A 121 -21.28 -19.61 2.80
N VAL A 122 -21.69 -19.39 1.55
CA VAL A 122 -23.00 -18.78 1.20
C VAL A 122 -24.17 -19.62 1.73
N PHE A 123 -23.99 -20.95 1.80
CA PHE A 123 -24.94 -21.86 2.44
C PHE A 123 -24.33 -22.39 3.74
N HIS A 124 -24.99 -22.12 4.87
CA HIS A 124 -24.55 -22.55 6.21
C HIS A 124 -24.35 -24.07 6.36
N GLU A 125 -24.86 -24.88 5.43
CA GLU A 125 -24.71 -26.34 5.39
C GLU A 125 -23.38 -26.81 4.80
N LEU A 126 -22.63 -25.92 4.14
CA LEU A 126 -21.34 -26.22 3.55
C LEU A 126 -20.20 -26.00 4.56
N PRO A 127 -19.10 -26.78 4.47
CA PRO A 127 -17.95 -26.59 5.34
C PRO A 127 -17.23 -25.27 5.03
N TRP A 128 -16.67 -24.67 6.07
CA TRP A 128 -15.89 -23.44 5.95
C TRP A 128 -14.63 -23.68 5.12
N GLY A 129 -14.30 -22.71 4.26
CA GLY A 129 -13.09 -22.76 3.44
C GLY A 129 -11.83 -22.62 4.29
N ASN A 130 -10.79 -23.39 4.01
CA ASN A 130 -9.48 -23.20 4.62
C ASN A 130 -8.47 -22.77 3.56
N TYR A 131 -8.03 -21.52 3.65
CA TYR A 131 -7.01 -20.97 2.76
C TYR A 131 -5.71 -20.66 3.52
N ALA A 132 -4.60 -21.24 3.06
CA ALA A 132 -3.26 -20.88 3.47
C ALA A 132 -2.40 -20.70 2.21
N PRO A 133 -1.79 -19.52 2.00
CA PRO A 133 -1.07 -19.26 0.77
C PRO A 133 0.14 -20.18 0.66
N THR A 134 0.23 -20.89 -0.46
CA THR A 134 1.31 -21.81 -0.80
C THR A 134 2.54 -21.03 -1.29
N ILE A 135 3.71 -21.65 -1.20
CA ILE A 135 4.96 -21.06 -1.72
C ILE A 135 4.86 -20.70 -3.22
N LYS A 136 4.08 -21.49 -3.98
CA LYS A 136 3.89 -21.28 -5.42
C LYS A 136 3.10 -19.99 -5.68
N GLU A 137 2.05 -19.72 -4.91
CA GLU A 137 1.27 -18.48 -5.01
C GLU A 137 2.13 -17.25 -4.66
N TRP A 138 3.00 -17.37 -3.66
CA TRP A 138 3.96 -16.33 -3.33
C TRP A 138 4.96 -16.07 -4.46
N MET A 139 5.51 -17.13 -5.07
CA MET A 139 6.44 -17.00 -6.20
C MET A 139 5.79 -16.33 -7.41
N VAL A 140 4.55 -16.70 -7.73
CA VAL A 140 3.79 -16.07 -8.82
C VAL A 140 3.54 -14.60 -8.53
N SER A 141 3.13 -14.26 -7.31
CA SER A 141 2.88 -12.88 -6.89
C SER A 141 4.15 -12.00 -6.99
N VAL A 142 5.29 -12.51 -6.52
CA VAL A 142 6.59 -11.86 -6.66
C VAL A 142 6.97 -11.71 -8.14
N GLY A 143 6.70 -12.73 -8.96
CA GLY A 143 6.93 -12.70 -10.40
C GLY A 143 6.14 -11.59 -11.12
N VAL A 144 4.87 -11.37 -10.75
CA VAL A 144 4.05 -10.28 -11.30
C VAL A 144 4.63 -8.92 -10.92
N VAL A 145 5.04 -8.73 -9.67
CA VAL A 145 5.68 -7.48 -9.22
C VAL A 145 7.00 -7.26 -9.97
N ALA A 146 7.83 -8.29 -10.09
CA ALA A 146 9.09 -8.23 -10.82
C ALA A 146 8.89 -7.87 -12.31
N MET A 147 7.88 -8.47 -12.95
CA MET A 147 7.52 -8.15 -14.33
C MET A 147 7.12 -6.67 -14.48
N GLY A 148 6.30 -6.14 -13.57
CA GLY A 148 5.93 -4.71 -13.59
C GLY A 148 7.14 -3.78 -13.44
N LEU A 149 8.08 -4.12 -12.55
CA LEU A 149 9.33 -3.38 -12.38
C LEU A 149 10.23 -3.45 -13.61
N LEU A 150 10.29 -4.60 -14.29
CA LEU A 150 11.03 -4.75 -15.54
C LEU A 150 10.44 -3.90 -16.65
N ILE A 151 9.12 -3.96 -16.86
CA ILE A 151 8.42 -3.15 -17.86
C ILE A 151 8.68 -1.66 -17.61
N TYR A 152 8.59 -1.21 -16.36
CA TYR A 152 8.91 0.17 -16.00
C TYR A 152 10.38 0.51 -16.33
N SER A 153 11.32 -0.37 -15.99
CA SER A 153 12.76 -0.14 -16.22
C SER A 153 13.09 -0.06 -17.72
N PHE A 154 12.49 -0.93 -18.53
CA PHE A 154 12.59 -0.85 -20.00
C PHE A 154 11.91 0.41 -20.55
N GLY A 155 10.78 0.79 -19.99
CA GLY A 155 10.08 2.03 -20.33
C GLY A 155 10.95 3.26 -20.09
N GLU A 156 11.62 3.37 -18.93
CA GLU A 156 12.57 4.47 -18.65
C GLU A 156 13.78 4.47 -19.58
N LEU A 157 14.25 3.29 -20.01
CA LEU A 157 15.38 3.19 -20.94
C LEU A 157 14.97 3.66 -22.35
N LEU A 158 13.76 3.36 -22.79
CA LEU A 158 13.25 3.72 -24.12
C LEU A 158 12.77 5.18 -24.18
N LEU A 159 12.23 5.70 -23.08
CA LEU A 159 11.68 7.05 -22.97
C LEU A 159 12.35 7.79 -21.79
N PRO A 160 13.39 8.61 -22.04
CA PRO A 160 14.04 9.39 -20.99
C PRO A 160 13.04 10.34 -20.32
N ILE A 161 12.75 10.10 -19.04
CA ILE A 161 11.74 10.86 -18.26
C ILE A 161 12.33 12.13 -17.61
N GLU A 162 13.65 12.21 -17.47
CA GLU A 162 14.33 13.40 -16.95
C GLU A 162 14.56 14.39 -18.10
N GLU A 163 13.91 15.54 -18.04
CA GLU A 163 14.30 16.70 -18.84
C GLU A 163 15.72 17.11 -18.39
N THR A 164 16.70 16.93 -19.27
CA THR A 164 18.03 17.53 -19.10
C THR A 164 17.82 19.05 -19.12
N SER A 165 17.90 19.67 -17.95
CA SER A 165 17.76 21.11 -17.79
C SER A 165 18.94 21.84 -18.44
N ASP A 166 18.88 22.04 -19.75
CA ASP A 166 19.83 22.87 -20.53
C ASP A 166 19.22 24.22 -20.96
N GLU A 167 17.98 24.55 -20.58
CA GLU A 167 17.28 25.75 -21.11
C GLU A 167 17.21 27.00 -20.20
N VAL A 168 17.99 27.11 -19.11
CA VAL A 168 18.00 28.35 -18.30
C VAL A 168 19.41 28.93 -18.07
N SER A 169 20.24 28.97 -19.12
CA SER A 169 21.50 29.75 -19.12
C SER A 169 21.67 30.65 -20.36
N HIS A 170 20.58 31.01 -21.05
CA HIS A 170 20.65 31.95 -22.16
C HIS A 170 19.55 33.03 -22.12
N ASN A 171 19.38 33.72 -20.99
CA ASN A 171 19.05 35.15 -21.06
C ASN A 171 19.27 35.87 -19.72
N GLY A 172 20.14 36.88 -19.74
CA GLY A 172 20.39 37.75 -18.59
C GLY A 172 21.82 38.27 -18.56
N LYS A 173 22.17 39.05 -19.60
CA LYS A 173 23.15 40.12 -19.43
C LYS A 173 22.59 41.15 -18.46
#